data_AF-A0A357ID00-F1
#
_entry.id   AF-A0A357ID00-F1
#
_cell.length_a   1.000
_cell.length_b   1.000
_cell.length_c   1.000
_cell.angle_alpha   90.00
_cell.angle_beta   90.00
_cell.angle_gamma   90.00
#
_symmetry.space_group_name_H-M   'P 1'
#
loop_
_entity.id
_entity.type
_entity.pdbx_description
1 polymer ?
#
loop_
_entity_poly.entity_id
_entity_poly.type
_entity_poly.pdbx_seq_one_letter_code
_entity_poly.pdbx_strand_id
1 'polypeptide(L)'
;MNVDVIDARVTPLGRLEILSKSEANQLLDTSQGGLYRLFRNCALAVLNSGHTLDDGKALLERYPDFDIRLIQSERGIKLQLTGAPAEAFVDGEIIRGINEHLFAVLRDVIYVNHDVYESGSFDLDDTGQITDAVFHILRNANLLRPVVNPRLVVCWGGHSISREEYDYSKYVGYEMGLRELDICTGCGPGAMKGPMKG
;
A
#
# COMPACT_ATOMS: atom_id res chain seq x y z
N MET A 1 -18.20 -16.53 13.47
CA MET A 1 -17.23 -17.37 12.74
C MET A 1 -15.86 -17.03 13.31
N ASN A 2 -15.08 -18.00 13.77
CA ASN A 2 -13.70 -17.73 14.16
C ASN A 2 -12.94 -17.28 12.92
N VAL A 3 -12.26 -16.14 13.03
CA VAL A 3 -11.41 -15.63 11.97
C VAL A 3 -10.01 -16.18 12.24
N ASP A 4 -9.44 -16.89 11.27
CA ASP A 4 -8.08 -17.41 11.42
C ASP A 4 -7.09 -16.25 11.37
N VAL A 5 -6.31 -16.13 12.45
CA VAL A 5 -5.34 -15.06 12.64
C VAL A 5 -3.97 -15.62 12.97
N ILE A 6 -2.94 -14.84 12.65
CA ILE A 6 -1.54 -15.19 12.88
C ILE A 6 -0.75 -13.99 13.41
N ASP A 7 0.15 -14.27 14.36
CA ASP A 7 1.13 -13.31 14.83
C ASP A 7 2.43 -13.52 14.05
N ALA A 8 3.03 -12.43 13.59
CA ALA A 8 4.21 -12.50 12.72
C ALA A 8 5.17 -11.34 12.92
N ARG A 9 6.42 -11.55 12.53
CA ARG A 9 7.42 -10.48 12.40
C ARG A 9 7.87 -10.39 10.96
N VAL A 10 7.67 -9.24 10.36
CA VAL A 10 7.93 -9.00 8.95
C VAL A 10 9.11 -8.05 8.82
N THR A 11 10.07 -8.42 7.97
CA THR A 11 11.23 -7.59 7.62
C THR A 11 11.11 -7.11 6.17
N PRO A 12 11.62 -5.90 5.87
CA PRO A 12 11.56 -5.38 4.51
C PRO A 12 12.46 -6.20 3.59
N LEU A 13 11.96 -6.50 2.39
CA LEU A 13 12.68 -7.28 1.37
C LEU A 13 13.63 -6.42 0.52
N GLY A 14 13.46 -5.10 0.53
CA GLY A 14 14.24 -4.15 -0.25
C GLY A 14 14.97 -3.12 0.59
N ARG A 15 15.58 -2.14 -0.09
CA ARG A 15 16.12 -0.94 0.55
C ARG A 15 14.95 -0.05 0.96
N LEU A 16 14.46 -0.24 2.16
CA LEU A 16 13.84 0.87 2.86
C LEU A 16 14.96 1.83 3.23
N GLU A 17 14.78 3.10 2.88
CA GLU A 17 15.62 4.14 3.45
C GLU A 17 15.54 4.03 4.97
N ILE A 18 16.70 4.13 5.62
CA ILE A 18 16.82 3.95 7.06
C ILE A 18 15.99 5.06 7.70
N LEU A 19 14.83 4.73 8.30
CA LEU A 19 14.07 5.74 9.03
C LEU A 19 14.92 6.24 10.19
N SER A 20 14.92 7.55 10.35
CA SER A 20 15.48 8.23 11.51
C SER A 20 14.70 7.85 12.77
N LYS A 21 15.33 8.07 13.93
CA LYS A 21 14.67 7.88 15.23
C LYS A 21 13.42 8.76 15.36
N SER A 22 13.43 9.97 14.80
CA SER A 22 12.27 10.88 14.82
C SER A 22 11.09 10.33 14.03
N GLU A 23 11.32 9.87 12.80
CA GLU A 23 10.25 9.30 11.95
C GLU A 23 9.66 8.03 12.57
N ALA A 24 10.52 7.17 13.12
CA ALA A 24 10.06 5.98 13.82
C ALA A 24 9.26 6.31 15.10
N ASN A 25 9.67 7.35 15.84
CA ASN A 25 8.96 7.77 17.05
C ASN A 25 7.58 8.35 16.76
N GLN A 26 7.36 9.01 15.61
CA GLN A 26 6.04 9.51 15.23
C GLN A 26 5.00 8.39 15.10
N LEU A 27 5.41 7.19 14.66
CA LEU A 27 4.52 6.02 14.60
C LEU A 27 4.40 5.28 15.93
N LEU A 28 5.43 5.35 16.78
CA LEU A 28 5.41 4.78 18.13
C LEU A 28 4.60 5.63 19.10
N ASP A 29 4.36 6.90 18.77
CA ASP A 29 3.55 7.80 19.56
C ASP A 29 2.06 7.45 19.40
N THR A 30 1.63 6.45 20.16
CA THR A 30 0.20 6.09 20.32
C THR A 30 -0.62 7.18 21.00
N SER A 31 0.01 8.25 21.51
CA SER A 31 -0.66 9.35 22.20
C SER A 31 -1.06 10.52 21.28
N GLN A 32 -0.53 10.57 20.05
CA GLN A 32 -0.86 11.58 19.03
C GLN A 32 -1.80 11.04 17.93
N GLY A 33 -3.03 10.72 18.34
CA GLY A 33 -4.28 11.08 17.64
C GLY A 33 -4.65 10.56 16.24
N GLY A 34 -3.74 10.09 15.37
CA GLY A 34 -4.15 9.77 13.99
C GLY A 34 -3.23 8.88 13.17
N LEU A 35 -1.92 9.15 13.18
CA LEU A 35 -1.01 8.52 12.22
C LEU A 35 -0.90 7.00 12.43
N TYR A 36 -0.80 6.57 13.69
CA TYR A 36 -0.83 5.14 14.04
C TYR A 36 -2.10 4.45 13.55
N ARG A 37 -3.27 5.07 13.77
CA ARG A 37 -4.55 4.49 13.37
C ARG A 37 -4.69 4.41 11.86
N LEU A 38 -4.22 5.45 11.14
CA LEU A 38 -4.16 5.45 9.68
C LEU A 38 -3.27 4.32 9.17
N PHE A 39 -2.03 4.24 9.69
CA PHE A 39 -1.08 3.18 9.34
C PHE A 39 -1.65 1.78 9.61
N ARG A 40 -2.22 1.55 10.80
CA ARG A 40 -2.86 0.29 11.19
C ARG A 40 -4.00 -0.09 10.25
N ASN A 41 -4.87 0.85 9.90
CA ASN A 41 -5.99 0.59 9.01
C ASN A 41 -5.54 0.30 7.57
N CYS A 42 -4.57 1.05 7.04
CA CYS A 42 -3.99 0.81 5.72
C CYS A 42 -3.27 -0.54 5.66
N ALA A 43 -2.51 -0.90 6.70
CA ALA A 43 -1.85 -2.19 6.80
C ALA A 43 -2.85 -3.35 6.82
N LEU A 44 -3.96 -3.23 7.56
CA LEU A 44 -5.03 -4.23 7.55
C LEU A 44 -5.67 -4.38 6.17
N ALA A 45 -5.91 -3.28 5.45
CA ALA A 45 -6.43 -3.33 4.10
C ALA A 45 -5.49 -4.06 3.13
N VAL A 46 -4.17 -3.87 3.27
CA VAL A 46 -3.14 -4.58 2.50
C VAL A 46 -3.11 -6.08 2.84
N LEU A 47 -3.17 -6.44 4.12
CA LEU A 47 -3.19 -7.84 4.56
C LEU A 47 -4.44 -8.58 4.09
N ASN A 48 -5.56 -7.88 3.94
CA ASN A 48 -6.82 -8.45 3.44
C ASN A 48 -6.94 -8.34 1.90
N SER A 49 -5.85 -8.05 1.20
CA SER A 49 -5.85 -7.97 -0.26
C SER A 49 -6.17 -9.33 -0.89
N GLY A 50 -7.17 -9.38 -1.77
CA GLY A 50 -7.63 -10.62 -2.40
C GLY A 50 -8.95 -11.15 -1.85
N HIS A 51 -9.43 -10.63 -0.71
CA HIS A 51 -10.77 -10.95 -0.22
C HIS A 51 -11.85 -10.21 -1.05
N THR A 52 -13.02 -10.83 -1.18
CA THR A 52 -14.20 -10.25 -1.84
C THR A 52 -15.00 -9.28 -0.95
N LEU A 53 -14.43 -8.85 0.19
CA LEU A 53 -15.13 -7.95 1.10
C LEU A 53 -15.03 -6.53 0.53
N ASP A 54 -16.16 -5.97 0.11
CA ASP A 54 -16.24 -4.61 -0.45
C ASP A 54 -16.72 -3.58 0.59
N ASP A 55 -16.45 -3.83 1.86
CA ASP A 55 -16.81 -2.95 2.98
C ASP A 55 -15.65 -2.83 3.97
N GLY A 56 -15.03 -1.65 4.01
CA GLY A 56 -13.94 -1.33 4.91
C GLY A 56 -14.35 -1.35 6.39
N LYS A 57 -15.59 -1.01 6.73
CA LYS A 57 -16.08 -1.04 8.11
C LYS A 57 -16.23 -2.49 8.58
N ALA A 58 -16.84 -3.34 7.74
CA ALA A 58 -16.94 -4.77 8.03
C ALA A 58 -15.56 -5.42 8.18
N LEU A 59 -14.55 -4.97 7.42
CA LEU A 59 -13.17 -5.43 7.59
C LEU A 59 -12.60 -5.07 8.97
N LEU A 60 -12.78 -3.82 9.40
CA LEU A 60 -12.31 -3.38 10.72
C LEU A 60 -13.01 -4.13 11.86
N GLU A 61 -14.32 -4.38 11.74
CA GLU A 61 -15.11 -5.14 12.71
C GLU A 61 -14.74 -6.63 12.73
N ARG A 62 -14.27 -7.18 11.61
CA ARG A 62 -13.83 -8.58 11.51
C ARG A 62 -12.49 -8.83 12.21
N TYR A 63 -11.63 -7.82 12.30
CA TYR A 63 -10.31 -7.91 12.94
C TYR A 63 -10.16 -6.82 14.02
N PRO A 64 -10.94 -6.89 15.12
CA PRO A 64 -10.89 -5.89 16.18
C PRO A 64 -9.55 -5.91 16.92
N ASP A 65 -8.96 -7.09 17.07
CA ASP A 65 -7.71 -7.31 17.82
C ASP A 65 -6.45 -7.15 16.96
N PHE A 66 -6.59 -6.84 15.67
CA PHE A 66 -5.41 -6.63 14.80
C PHE A 66 -4.61 -5.41 15.26
N ASP A 67 -3.30 -5.60 15.43
CA ASP A 67 -2.37 -4.55 15.84
C ASP A 67 -1.07 -4.66 15.03
N ILE A 68 -0.42 -3.53 14.76
CA ILE A 68 0.84 -3.49 14.02
C ILE A 68 1.80 -2.50 14.68
N ARG A 69 3.01 -2.97 15.01
CA ARG A 69 4.02 -2.16 15.71
C ARG A 69 5.33 -2.12 14.96
N LEU A 70 5.95 -0.94 14.98
CA LEU A 70 7.29 -0.74 14.49
C LEU A 70 8.29 -1.24 15.54
N ILE A 71 9.21 -2.12 15.15
CA ILE A 71 10.33 -2.55 15.98
C ILE A 71 11.63 -2.09 15.33
N GLN A 72 12.38 -1.25 16.04
CA GLN A 72 13.75 -0.94 15.67
C GLN A 72 14.68 -2.10 16.07
N SER A 73 15.56 -2.49 15.17
CA SER A 73 16.62 -3.48 15.40
C SER A 73 17.94 -2.97 14.84
N GLU A 74 19.05 -3.62 15.20
CA GLU A 74 20.39 -3.26 14.71
C GLU A 74 20.52 -3.28 13.18
N ARG A 75 19.69 -4.08 12.49
CA ARG A 75 19.68 -4.22 11.02
C ARG A 75 18.60 -3.40 10.33
N GLY A 76 18.02 -2.42 11.04
CA GLY A 76 16.93 -1.61 10.55
C GLY A 76 15.59 -2.00 11.18
N ILE A 77 14.51 -1.83 10.41
CA ILE A 77 13.16 -1.77 10.94
C ILE A 77 12.40 -3.05 10.63
N LYS A 78 11.58 -3.47 11.58
CA LYS A 78 10.70 -4.63 11.45
C LYS A 78 9.27 -4.23 11.82
N LEU A 79 8.31 -4.93 11.27
CA LEU A 79 6.90 -4.82 11.65
C LEU A 79 6.53 -6.05 12.47
N GLN A 80 5.97 -5.83 13.66
CA GLN A 80 5.32 -6.89 14.44
C GLN A 80 3.83 -6.81 14.18
N LEU A 81 3.27 -7.90 13.69
CA LEU A 81 1.85 -8.08 13.44
C LEU A 81 1.27 -8.94 14.56
N THR A 82 0.14 -8.50 15.12
CA THR A 82 -0.65 -9.27 16.10
C THR A 82 -2.05 -9.45 15.53
N GLY A 83 -2.59 -10.67 15.55
CA GLY A 83 -3.94 -10.94 15.07
C GLY A 83 -4.14 -10.65 13.57
N ALA A 84 -3.13 -10.85 12.73
CA ALA A 84 -3.20 -10.56 11.30
C ALA A 84 -4.04 -11.59 10.53
N PRO A 85 -4.72 -11.22 9.43
CA PRO A 85 -5.41 -12.17 8.56
C PRO A 85 -4.49 -13.32 8.10
N ALA A 86 -4.84 -14.57 8.43
CA ALA A 86 -4.02 -15.72 8.06
C ALA A 86 -3.90 -15.92 6.54
N GLU A 87 -4.88 -15.45 5.77
CA GLU A 87 -4.90 -15.49 4.29
C GLU A 87 -3.73 -14.71 3.64
N ALA A 88 -3.11 -13.78 4.38
CA ALA A 88 -1.93 -13.06 3.92
C ALA A 88 -0.64 -13.92 3.93
N PHE A 89 -0.71 -15.16 4.42
CA PHE A 89 0.40 -16.06 4.66
C PHE A 89 0.21 -17.39 3.91
N VAL A 90 1.31 -17.96 3.43
CA VAL A 90 1.38 -19.30 2.85
C VAL A 90 2.44 -20.08 3.63
N ASP A 91 2.04 -21.19 4.24
CA ASP A 91 2.91 -22.01 5.11
C ASP A 91 3.59 -21.20 6.23
N GLY A 92 2.89 -20.19 6.76
CA GLY A 92 3.39 -19.30 7.82
C GLY A 92 4.28 -18.15 7.33
N GLU A 93 4.61 -18.10 6.04
CA GLU A 93 5.40 -17.03 5.43
C GLU A 93 4.48 -16.02 4.74
N ILE A 94 4.70 -14.72 4.99
CA ILE A 94 3.90 -13.66 4.40
C ILE A 94 4.10 -13.62 2.87
N ILE A 95 3.00 -13.44 2.13
CA ILE A 95 3.09 -13.27 0.67
C ILE A 95 3.98 -12.07 0.35
N ARG A 96 4.97 -12.28 -0.53
CA ARG A 96 5.99 -11.27 -0.88
C ARG A 96 5.40 -9.91 -1.29
N GLY A 97 4.39 -9.90 -2.16
CA GLY A 97 3.75 -8.65 -2.58
C GLY A 97 3.04 -7.92 -1.44
N ILE A 98 2.46 -8.65 -0.49
CA ILE A 98 1.84 -8.07 0.72
C ILE A 98 2.91 -7.45 1.62
N ASN A 99 4.05 -8.15 1.82
CA ASN A 99 5.20 -7.60 2.54
C ASN A 99 5.67 -6.28 1.90
N GLU A 100 5.91 -6.27 0.58
CA GLU A 100 6.33 -5.08 -0.15
C GLU A 100 5.32 -3.91 0.01
N HIS A 101 4.02 -4.19 -0.05
CA HIS A 101 2.97 -3.19 0.16
C HIS A 101 2.89 -2.67 1.61
N LEU A 102 3.10 -3.50 2.63
CA LEU A 102 3.10 -3.04 4.02
C LEU A 102 4.18 -1.96 4.25
N PHE A 103 5.34 -2.15 3.65
CA PHE A 103 6.42 -1.17 3.74
C PHE A 103 6.24 0.03 2.82
N ALA A 104 5.53 -0.11 1.69
CA ALA A 104 5.09 1.04 0.91
C ALA A 104 4.11 1.92 1.69
N VAL A 105 3.14 1.31 2.40
CA VAL A 105 2.23 2.03 3.31
C VAL A 105 3.02 2.76 4.40
N LEU A 106 4.00 2.09 5.03
CA LEU A 106 4.86 2.73 6.04
C LEU A 106 5.57 3.96 5.49
N ARG A 107 6.23 3.83 4.32
CA ARG A 107 6.96 4.91 3.65
C ARG A 107 6.05 6.09 3.34
N ASP A 108 4.91 5.84 2.71
CA ASP A 108 4.04 6.90 2.20
C ASP A 108 3.32 7.63 3.33
N VAL A 109 2.89 6.91 4.39
CA VAL A 109 2.25 7.51 5.57
C VAL A 109 3.22 8.44 6.31
N ILE A 110 4.47 8.02 6.53
CA ILE A 110 5.48 8.86 7.20
C ILE A 110 5.82 10.08 6.34
N TYR A 111 6.19 9.86 5.07
CA TYR A 111 6.65 10.93 4.19
C TYR A 111 5.58 12.00 3.98
N VAL A 112 4.33 11.60 3.75
CA VAL A 112 3.25 12.56 3.54
C VAL A 112 2.97 13.35 4.82
N ASN A 113 2.95 12.70 5.98
CA ASN A 113 2.72 13.41 7.24
C ASN A 113 3.85 14.40 7.55
N HIS A 114 5.11 13.95 7.45
CA HIS A 114 6.26 14.76 7.83
C HIS A 114 6.64 15.80 6.75
N ASP A 115 6.96 15.35 5.55
CA ASP A 115 7.52 16.19 4.49
C ASP A 115 6.47 17.02 3.75
N VAL A 116 5.20 16.58 3.72
CA VAL A 116 4.14 17.31 3.01
C VAL A 116 3.28 18.16 3.94
N TYR A 117 2.80 17.60 5.06
CA TYR A 117 1.91 18.34 5.97
C TYR A 117 2.62 19.11 7.09
N GLU A 118 3.60 18.51 7.78
CA GLU A 118 4.24 19.14 8.95
C GLU A 118 5.42 20.05 8.63
N SER A 119 6.15 19.78 7.53
CA SER A 119 7.40 20.48 7.21
C SER A 119 7.21 21.96 6.85
N GLY A 120 6.00 22.35 6.43
CA GLY A 120 5.73 23.67 5.84
C GLY A 120 6.38 23.89 4.48
N SER A 121 6.87 22.82 3.82
CA SER A 121 7.53 22.91 2.51
C SER A 121 6.58 23.16 1.35
N PHE A 122 5.29 22.92 1.55
CA PHE A 122 4.24 23.10 0.54
C PHE A 122 3.05 23.86 1.12
N ASP A 123 2.59 24.88 0.39
CA ASP A 123 1.29 25.52 0.58
C ASP A 123 0.23 24.73 -0.20
N LEU A 124 -0.62 23.99 0.51
CA LEU A 124 -1.63 23.13 -0.11
C LEU A 124 -2.90 23.87 -0.53
N ASP A 125 -2.95 25.20 -0.38
CA ASP A 125 -3.96 26.06 -0.99
C ASP A 125 -3.48 26.62 -2.36
N ASP A 126 -2.19 26.47 -2.69
CA ASP A 126 -1.63 26.85 -3.98
C ASP A 126 -1.55 25.68 -4.98
N THR A 127 -2.11 25.87 -6.17
CA THR A 127 -2.16 24.83 -7.20
C THR A 127 -0.79 24.38 -7.73
N GLY A 128 0.20 25.28 -7.75
CA GLY A 128 1.56 24.95 -8.15
C GLY A 128 2.23 24.05 -7.12
N GLN A 129 2.12 24.43 -5.84
CA GLN A 129 2.69 23.67 -4.74
C GLN A 129 1.97 22.33 -4.48
N ILE A 130 0.68 22.20 -4.78
CA ILE A 130 0.00 20.88 -4.83
C ILE A 130 0.64 19.98 -5.90
N THR A 131 0.95 20.53 -7.07
CA THR A 131 1.60 19.76 -8.15
C THR A 131 2.99 19.30 -7.72
N ASP A 132 3.76 20.19 -7.08
CA ASP A 132 5.09 19.85 -6.55
C ASP A 132 5.00 18.80 -5.44
N ALA A 133 4.02 18.89 -4.54
CA ALA A 133 3.79 17.89 -3.50
C ALA A 133 3.52 16.49 -4.09
N VAL A 134 2.63 16.40 -5.10
CA VAL A 134 2.37 15.13 -5.81
C VAL A 134 3.63 14.59 -6.47
N PHE A 135 4.41 15.44 -7.14
CA PHE A 135 5.68 15.05 -7.75
C PHE A 135 6.67 14.50 -6.69
N HIS A 136 6.77 15.17 -5.55
CA HIS A 136 7.65 14.78 -4.45
C HIS A 136 7.25 13.43 -3.84
N ILE A 137 5.94 13.16 -3.66
CA ILE A 137 5.43 11.86 -3.20
C ILE A 137 5.82 10.75 -4.19
N LEU A 138 5.56 10.95 -5.49
CA LEU A 138 5.90 9.96 -6.53
C LEU A 138 7.41 9.74 -6.65
N ARG A 139 8.22 10.79 -6.45
CA ARG A 139 9.68 10.71 -6.43
C ARG A 139 10.17 9.91 -5.23
N ASN A 140 9.68 10.19 -4.02
CA ASN A 140 10.00 9.43 -2.81
C ASN A 140 9.60 7.96 -2.94
N ALA A 141 8.49 7.69 -3.64
CA ALA A 141 8.05 6.34 -3.95
C ALA A 141 8.91 5.62 -5.01
N ASN A 142 9.92 6.28 -5.57
CA ASN A 142 10.82 5.78 -6.61
C ASN A 142 10.09 5.38 -7.92
N LEU A 143 8.97 6.06 -8.21
CA LEU A 143 8.14 5.80 -9.40
C LEU A 143 8.58 6.63 -10.62
N LEU A 144 9.22 7.78 -10.40
CA LEU A 144 9.68 8.66 -11.46
C LEU A 144 11.06 8.24 -11.95
N ARG A 145 11.10 7.45 -13.03
CA ARG A 145 12.35 6.99 -13.65
C ARG A 145 12.77 7.97 -14.76
N PRO A 146 13.97 8.55 -14.71
CA PRO A 146 14.46 9.39 -15.81
C PRO A 146 14.82 8.52 -17.03
N VAL A 147 14.72 9.09 -18.22
CA VAL A 147 15.20 8.48 -19.48
C VAL A 147 14.49 7.15 -19.84
N VAL A 148 13.17 7.11 -19.71
CA VAL A 148 12.33 6.01 -20.22
C VAL A 148 11.40 6.52 -21.32
N ASN A 149 11.23 5.73 -22.38
CA ASN A 149 10.21 6.01 -23.40
C ASN A 149 8.81 5.88 -22.77
N PRO A 150 7.86 6.78 -23.08
CA PRO A 150 6.51 6.70 -22.55
C PRO A 150 5.83 5.39 -22.92
N ARG A 151 5.48 4.59 -21.91
CA ARG A 151 4.85 3.27 -22.08
C ARG A 151 3.83 2.92 -20.99
N LEU A 152 3.57 3.83 -20.06
CA LEU A 152 2.63 3.62 -18.96
C LEU A 152 1.20 3.98 -19.41
N VAL A 153 0.27 3.03 -19.28
CA VAL A 153 -1.14 3.22 -19.58
C VAL A 153 -1.94 3.23 -18.27
N VAL A 154 -2.71 4.29 -18.04
CA VAL A 154 -3.64 4.36 -16.92
C VAL A 154 -4.96 3.71 -17.33
N CYS A 155 -5.38 2.66 -16.62
CA CYS A 155 -6.63 1.96 -16.85
C CYS A 155 -7.63 2.24 -15.72
N TRP A 156 -8.81 2.73 -16.09
CA TRP A 156 -9.93 2.97 -15.17
C TRP A 156 -11.10 2.04 -15.50
N GLY A 157 -11.90 1.72 -14.48
CA GLY A 157 -13.14 0.96 -14.63
C GLY A 157 -13.75 0.59 -13.28
N GLY A 158 -14.88 -0.11 -13.30
CA GLY A 158 -15.63 -0.46 -12.10
C GLY A 158 -14.94 -1.51 -11.22
N HIS A 159 -15.16 -1.42 -9.89
CA HIS A 159 -14.76 -2.45 -8.92
C HIS A 159 -15.64 -3.71 -9.01
N SER A 160 -16.91 -3.53 -9.39
CA SER A 160 -17.89 -4.61 -9.60
C SER A 160 -18.36 -4.59 -11.05
N ILE A 161 -17.91 -5.59 -11.81
CA ILE A 161 -18.17 -5.74 -13.25
C ILE A 161 -18.57 -7.18 -13.55
N SER A 162 -19.25 -7.38 -14.68
CA SER A 162 -19.63 -8.71 -15.14
C SER A 162 -18.42 -9.58 -15.48
N ARG A 163 -18.63 -10.90 -15.60
CA ARG A 163 -17.55 -11.80 -16.00
C ARG A 163 -17.05 -11.50 -17.41
N GLU A 164 -17.95 -11.14 -18.32
CA GLU A 164 -17.63 -10.75 -19.69
C GLU A 164 -16.72 -9.52 -19.72
N GLU A 165 -17.07 -8.46 -18.97
CA GLU A 165 -16.24 -7.26 -18.84
C GLU A 165 -14.89 -7.57 -18.19
N TYR A 166 -14.85 -8.45 -17.19
CA TYR A 166 -13.60 -8.86 -16.54
C TYR A 166 -12.67 -9.60 -17.52
N ASP A 167 -13.19 -10.56 -18.28
CA ASP A 167 -12.42 -11.29 -19.28
C ASP A 167 -11.98 -10.39 -20.45
N TYR A 168 -12.81 -9.42 -20.85
CA TYR A 168 -12.41 -8.40 -21.83
C TYR A 168 -11.29 -7.50 -21.30
N SER A 169 -11.36 -7.05 -20.05
CA SER A 169 -10.30 -6.22 -19.45
C SER A 169 -8.96 -6.95 -19.36
N LYS A 170 -8.97 -8.27 -19.12
CA LYS A 170 -7.78 -9.11 -19.22
C LYS A 170 -7.27 -9.20 -20.65
N TYR A 171 -8.14 -9.42 -21.63
CA TYR A 171 -7.73 -9.47 -23.04
C TYR A 171 -7.05 -8.17 -23.48
N VAL A 172 -7.59 -7.02 -23.06
CA VAL A 172 -6.97 -5.72 -23.29
C VAL A 172 -5.60 -5.62 -22.61
N GLY A 173 -5.47 -6.05 -21.35
CA GLY A 173 -4.19 -6.11 -20.63
C GLY A 173 -3.14 -6.97 -21.33
N TYR A 174 -3.54 -8.15 -21.80
CA TYR A 174 -2.70 -9.05 -22.58
C TYR A 174 -2.16 -8.38 -23.85
N GLU A 175 -3.03 -7.72 -24.62
CA GLU A 175 -2.62 -6.99 -25.83
C GLU A 175 -1.68 -5.80 -25.54
N MET A 176 -1.82 -5.15 -24.38
CA MET A 176 -0.88 -4.14 -23.90
C MET A 176 0.47 -4.75 -23.55
N GLY A 177 0.48 -5.87 -22.81
CA GLY A 177 1.69 -6.60 -22.42
C GLY A 177 2.50 -7.11 -23.61
N LEU A 178 1.83 -7.57 -24.68
CA LEU A 178 2.48 -7.96 -25.95
C LEU A 178 3.26 -6.83 -26.63
N ARG A 179 2.99 -5.57 -26.26
CA ARG A 179 3.62 -4.36 -26.80
C ARG A 179 4.53 -3.67 -25.79
N GLU A 180 4.89 -4.38 -24.72
CA GLU A 180 5.78 -3.88 -23.65
C GLU A 180 5.24 -2.60 -22.97
N LEU A 181 3.91 -2.46 -22.90
CA LEU A 181 3.26 -1.37 -22.17
C LEU A 181 3.10 -1.73 -20.69
N ASP A 182 3.41 -0.78 -19.82
CA ASP A 182 3.20 -0.89 -18.37
C ASP A 182 1.76 -0.43 -18.02
N ILE A 183 1.20 -0.93 -16.92
CA ILE A 183 -0.18 -0.63 -16.49
C ILE A 183 -0.18 0.09 -15.13
N CYS A 184 -0.99 1.14 -15.01
CA CYS A 184 -1.36 1.78 -13.75
C CYS A 184 -2.89 1.72 -13.55
N THR A 185 -3.35 1.32 -12.37
CA THR A 185 -4.78 1.28 -12.01
C THR A 185 -5.01 1.89 -10.62
N GLY A 186 -6.28 2.05 -10.24
CA GLY A 186 -6.67 2.56 -8.92
C GLY A 186 -6.50 1.57 -7.76
N CYS A 187 -5.90 0.39 -7.99
CA CYS A 187 -5.93 -0.77 -7.07
C CYS A 187 -7.35 -1.32 -6.82
N GLY A 188 -7.47 -2.57 -6.38
CA GLY A 188 -8.77 -3.20 -6.06
C GLY A 188 -9.28 -4.19 -7.12
N PRO A 189 -10.53 -4.65 -7.01
CA PRO A 189 -11.08 -5.72 -7.85
C PRO A 189 -11.56 -5.23 -9.22
N GLY A 190 -12.20 -6.13 -9.99
CA GLY A 190 -12.83 -5.80 -11.26
C GLY A 190 -11.83 -5.30 -12.31
N ALA A 191 -12.17 -4.19 -12.97
CA ALA A 191 -11.40 -3.61 -14.06
C ALA A 191 -10.04 -3.04 -13.61
N MET A 192 -9.82 -2.87 -12.30
CA MET A 192 -8.54 -2.43 -11.74
C MET A 192 -7.55 -3.58 -11.54
N LYS A 193 -8.05 -4.84 -11.58
CA LYS A 193 -7.26 -6.08 -11.48
C LYS A 193 -7.10 -6.81 -12.82
N GLY A 194 -8.14 -6.79 -13.64
CA GLY A 194 -8.20 -7.56 -14.89
C GLY A 194 -7.03 -7.29 -15.84
N PRO A 195 -6.75 -6.03 -16.21
CA PRO A 195 -5.65 -5.70 -17.12
C PRO A 195 -4.27 -6.15 -16.60
N MET A 196 -4.02 -6.09 -15.29
CA MET A 196 -2.74 -6.54 -14.70
C MET A 196 -2.55 -8.07 -14.74
N LYS A 197 -3.64 -8.84 -14.92
CA LYS A 197 -3.58 -10.31 -15.00
C LYS A 197 -3.45 -10.84 -16.43
N GLY A 198 -3.84 -10.06 -17.42
CA GLY A 198 -3.74 -10.42 -18.82
C GLY A 198 -2.32 -10.29 -19.31
#